data_AF-A0A484IF76-F1
#
_entry.id   AF-A0A484IF76-F1
#
_cell.length_a   1.000
_cell.length_b   1.000
_cell.length_c   1.000
_cell.angle_alpha   90.00
_cell.angle_beta   90.00
_cell.angle_gamma   90.00
#
_symmetry.space_group_name_H-M   'P 1'
#
loop_
_entity.id
_entity.type
_entity.pdbx_description
1 polymer ?
#
loop_
_entity_poly.entity_id
_entity_poly.type
_entity_poly.pdbx_seq_one_letter_code
_entity_poly.pdbx_strand_id
1 'polypeptide(L)'
;MQPQRIAKTTILDATSYELKLLLRGIILPASLVLFFVYMIIMIIDVDKTGYYNSLPTSFILSVGTLIAIKLLLHTKLEKLEIRRFRFVFLALFCYLIGELIYLYYQVFLGIVVPYPSIGDLFYLSATGFLSFHLYHILHLKKRLLKNKAYHYLGLIGSSFPIYLLIDTIYNYQSYYSDSSIELIINASYYASDAIVIFPCIPIILSLKKKDPFIFHWLLVSLSILVLVSGDLFYTFLASINEELLTITDWLWAFVYAIGYLLLSASILWFSKLKAILEYERYSKHLESEQYDSLNEIQDRENTIFLLDVNDILRNLINLIENSKERIDILFVEVIQKDDIIRFLEILKDTKRIKKSVNIRILLPYSKLDKEIIFRRSNKLISIKHFDRPLATNTITAIIDSEIMYMLGVGTNDYQNKNKFFIKQTTNKMKIYAFDALFEKIWFLEKSIDFGG
;
A
#
# COMPACT_ATOMS: atom_id res chain seq x y z
N MET A 1 -11.05 13.10 -25.57
CA MET A 1 -9.87 12.69 -24.78
C MET A 1 -9.95 13.21 -23.33
N GLN A 2 -11.12 13.69 -22.88
CA GLN A 2 -11.29 14.36 -21.59
C GLN A 2 -11.66 13.45 -20.40
N PRO A 3 -12.50 12.40 -20.50
CA PRO A 3 -13.03 11.72 -19.31
C PRO A 3 -12.00 10.80 -18.61
N GLN A 4 -11.11 10.13 -19.37
CA GLN A 4 -9.95 9.42 -18.80
C GLN A 4 -8.95 10.34 -18.08
N ARG A 5 -8.85 11.59 -18.55
CA ARG A 5 -8.05 12.60 -17.86
C ARG A 5 -8.74 12.90 -16.54
N ILE A 6 -10.04 13.19 -16.56
CA ILE A 6 -10.83 13.61 -15.39
C ILE A 6 -10.78 12.58 -14.26
N ALA A 7 -11.21 11.32 -14.44
CA ALA A 7 -11.26 10.34 -13.33
C ALA A 7 -9.87 10.02 -12.75
N LYS A 8 -8.86 9.89 -13.62
CA LYS A 8 -7.48 9.68 -13.21
C LYS A 8 -6.89 10.91 -12.53
N THR A 9 -7.21 12.13 -12.99
CA THR A 9 -6.85 13.36 -12.29
C THR A 9 -7.54 13.40 -10.94
N THR A 10 -8.82 13.06 -10.81
CA THR A 10 -9.54 13.14 -9.53
C THR A 10 -8.93 12.23 -8.46
N ILE A 11 -8.57 10.98 -8.78
CA ILE A 11 -7.91 10.09 -7.79
C ILE A 11 -6.48 10.56 -7.49
N LEU A 12 -5.71 10.97 -8.50
CA LEU A 12 -4.36 11.51 -8.28
C LEU A 12 -4.37 12.84 -7.51
N ASP A 13 -5.39 13.67 -7.73
CA ASP A 13 -5.56 14.97 -7.08
C ASP A 13 -6.05 14.77 -5.65
N ALA A 14 -6.97 13.84 -5.39
CA ALA A 14 -7.39 13.46 -4.05
C ALA A 14 -6.23 12.85 -3.24
N THR A 15 -5.47 11.93 -3.83
CA THR A 15 -4.28 11.36 -3.17
C THR A 15 -3.18 12.40 -2.96
N SER A 16 -2.97 13.31 -3.91
CA SER A 16 -2.03 14.44 -3.78
C SER A 16 -2.46 15.42 -2.68
N TYR A 17 -3.76 15.71 -2.57
CA TYR A 17 -4.32 16.55 -1.51
C TYR A 17 -4.15 15.90 -0.13
N GLU A 18 -4.56 14.65 0.02
CA GLU A 18 -4.43 13.89 1.27
C GLU A 18 -2.98 13.71 1.70
N LEU A 19 -2.07 13.55 0.74
CA LEU A 19 -0.64 13.50 1.00
C LEU A 19 -0.13 14.85 1.52
N LYS A 20 -0.50 15.96 0.87
CA LYS A 20 -0.14 17.31 1.34
C LYS A 20 -0.66 17.55 2.74
N LEU A 21 -1.87 17.08 3.04
CA LEU A 21 -2.48 17.16 4.37
C LEU A 21 -1.71 16.29 5.39
N LEU A 22 -1.31 15.08 5.04
CA LEU A 22 -0.51 14.22 5.93
C LEU A 22 0.88 14.84 6.19
N LEU A 23 1.55 15.35 5.17
CA LEU A 23 2.87 15.97 5.31
C LEU A 23 2.82 17.30 6.06
N ARG A 24 1.98 18.24 5.62
CA ARG A 24 1.93 19.60 6.17
C ARG A 24 1.03 19.74 7.39
N GLY A 25 -0.01 18.91 7.49
CA GLY A 25 -1.00 18.97 8.56
C GLY A 25 -0.74 18.02 9.71
N ILE A 26 0.04 16.94 9.51
CA ILE A 26 0.32 15.96 10.57
C ILE A 26 1.82 15.86 10.86
N ILE A 27 2.62 15.42 9.88
CA ILE A 27 4.04 15.13 10.12
C ILE A 27 4.80 16.39 10.55
N LEU A 28 4.74 17.47 9.77
CA LEU A 28 5.51 18.69 10.06
C LEU A 28 5.11 19.35 11.41
N PRO A 29 3.82 19.53 11.72
CA PRO A 29 3.41 20.03 13.04
C PRO A 29 3.82 19.08 14.18
N ALA A 30 3.66 17.77 14.02
CA ALA A 30 4.05 16.80 15.03
C ALA A 30 5.57 16.80 15.27
N SER A 31 6.39 16.88 14.20
CA SER A 31 7.84 17.02 14.32
C SER A 31 8.24 18.29 15.06
N LEU A 32 7.56 19.42 14.81
CA LEU A 32 7.80 20.67 15.50
C LEU A 32 7.40 20.60 16.98
N VAL A 33 6.25 20.00 17.30
CA VAL A 33 5.85 19.75 18.68
C VAL A 33 6.85 18.84 19.39
N LEU A 34 7.29 17.75 18.75
CA LEU A 34 8.30 16.85 19.32
C LEU A 34 9.61 17.57 19.60
N PHE A 35 10.07 18.41 18.68
CA PHE A 35 11.26 19.22 18.89
C PHE A 35 11.13 20.09 20.16
N PHE A 36 10.01 20.80 20.33
CA PHE A 36 9.78 21.61 21.53
C PHE A 36 9.63 20.76 22.79
N VAL A 37 8.99 19.59 22.72
CA VAL A 37 8.89 18.67 23.87
C VAL A 37 10.27 18.18 24.31
N TYR A 38 11.13 17.76 23.38
CA TYR A 38 12.49 17.33 23.72
C TYR A 38 13.38 18.48 24.20
N MET A 39 13.19 19.70 23.68
CA MET A 39 13.84 20.90 24.22
C MET A 39 13.41 21.18 25.67
N ILE A 40 12.13 21.00 26.00
CA ILE A 40 11.63 21.15 27.37
C ILE A 40 12.21 20.04 28.27
N ILE A 41 12.22 18.79 27.79
CA ILE A 41 12.83 17.66 28.52
C ILE A 41 14.30 17.94 28.82
N MET A 42 15.07 18.41 27.84
CA MET A 42 16.48 18.79 28.01
C MET A 42 16.68 19.84 29.12
N ILE A 43 15.74 20.77 29.30
CA ILE A 43 15.81 21.81 30.33
C ILE A 43 15.40 21.27 31.71
N ILE A 44 14.41 20.37 31.77
CA ILE A 44 13.86 19.82 33.02
C ILE A 44 14.72 18.69 33.58
N ASP A 45 15.28 17.84 32.72
CA ASP A 45 16.22 16.79 33.07
C ASP A 45 17.61 17.40 33.26
N VAL A 46 17.73 18.25 34.29
CA VAL A 46 18.91 19.07 34.59
C VAL A 46 20.17 18.20 34.78
N ASP A 47 19.98 16.98 35.29
CA ASP A 47 21.06 16.00 35.49
C ASP A 47 21.37 15.19 34.22
N LYS A 48 20.68 15.44 33.11
CA LYS A 48 20.87 14.82 31.77
C LYS A 48 20.86 13.30 31.80
N THR A 49 20.05 12.75 32.69
CA THR A 49 19.96 11.30 32.94
C THR A 49 19.18 10.55 31.85
N GLY A 50 18.45 11.28 31.01
CA GLY A 50 17.60 10.74 29.96
C GLY A 50 16.28 10.18 30.50
N TYR A 51 15.90 10.45 31.75
CA TYR A 51 14.75 9.81 32.42
C TYR A 51 13.42 9.97 31.67
N TYR A 52 13.25 11.08 30.95
CA TYR A 52 12.01 11.38 30.24
C TYR A 52 12.08 11.16 28.73
N ASN A 53 13.22 10.68 28.20
CA ASN A 53 13.45 10.61 26.75
C ASN A 53 12.57 9.58 26.03
N SER A 54 12.14 8.52 26.74
CA SER A 54 11.25 7.47 26.21
C SER A 54 9.75 7.82 26.24
N LEU A 55 9.36 8.92 26.91
CA LEU A 55 7.94 9.31 27.00
C LEU A 55 7.35 9.69 25.63
N PRO A 56 7.97 10.59 24.83
CA PRO A 56 7.40 10.98 23.55
C PRO A 56 7.37 9.83 22.54
N THR A 57 8.43 9.01 22.47
CA THR A 57 8.51 7.81 21.61
C THR A 57 7.40 6.81 21.95
N SER A 58 7.23 6.50 23.24
CA SER A 58 6.16 5.62 23.73
C SER A 58 4.77 6.12 23.34
N PHE A 59 4.52 7.43 23.45
CA PHE A 59 3.24 8.03 23.06
C PHE A 59 2.98 7.91 21.56
N ILE A 60 3.97 8.22 20.71
CA ILE A 60 3.85 8.10 19.25
C ILE A 60 3.52 6.67 18.85
N LEU A 61 4.28 5.70 19.37
CA LEU A 61 4.10 4.29 19.05
C LEU A 61 2.76 3.77 19.56
N SER A 62 2.29 4.24 20.72
CA SER A 62 0.96 3.90 21.24
C SER A 62 -0.14 4.35 20.29
N VAL A 63 -0.09 5.62 19.83
CA VAL A 63 -1.05 6.15 18.85
C VAL A 63 -0.99 5.35 17.54
N GLY A 64 0.22 5.13 17.00
CA GLY A 64 0.41 4.31 15.80
C GLY A 64 -0.17 2.91 15.94
N THR A 65 0.01 2.28 17.10
CA THR A 65 -0.42 0.90 17.39
C THR A 65 -1.94 0.84 17.50
N LEU A 66 -2.57 1.82 18.15
CA LEU A 66 -4.03 1.94 18.20
C LEU A 66 -4.64 2.07 16.81
N ILE A 67 -4.02 2.85 15.91
CA ILE A 67 -4.45 2.96 14.51
C ILE A 67 -4.29 1.63 13.78
N ALA A 68 -3.17 0.93 13.98
CA ALA A 68 -2.94 -0.39 13.40
C ALA A 68 -3.96 -1.43 13.88
N ILE A 69 -4.27 -1.45 15.18
CA ILE A 69 -5.29 -2.31 15.77
C ILE A 69 -6.67 -1.98 15.20
N LYS A 70 -7.02 -0.69 15.12
CA LYS A 70 -8.29 -0.25 14.51
C LYS A 70 -8.41 -0.74 13.07
N LEU A 71 -7.33 -0.66 12.29
CA LEU A 71 -7.29 -1.20 10.93
C LEU A 71 -7.54 -2.71 10.90
N LEU A 72 -6.84 -3.46 11.75
CA LEU A 72 -6.96 -4.91 11.84
C LEU A 72 -8.36 -5.38 12.27
N LEU A 73 -8.98 -4.68 13.22
CA LEU A 73 -10.27 -5.08 13.81
C LEU A 73 -11.49 -4.55 13.05
N HIS A 74 -11.46 -3.28 12.61
CA HIS A 74 -12.66 -2.62 12.06
C HIS A 74 -12.73 -2.58 10.55
N THR A 75 -11.60 -2.76 9.85
CA THR A 75 -11.66 -2.85 8.39
C THR A 75 -11.62 -4.32 7.99
N LYS A 76 -12.54 -4.76 7.13
CA LYS A 76 -12.46 -6.07 6.48
C LYS A 76 -11.26 -6.04 5.52
N LEU A 77 -10.05 -6.04 6.06
CA LEU A 77 -8.84 -6.17 5.26
C LEU A 77 -8.93 -7.50 4.54
N GLU A 78 -8.83 -7.46 3.22
CA GLU A 78 -8.71 -8.66 2.44
C GLU A 78 -7.49 -9.43 2.94
N LYS A 79 -7.57 -10.77 2.99
CA LYS A 79 -6.48 -11.62 3.51
C LYS A 79 -5.13 -11.30 2.86
N LEU A 80 -5.16 -10.83 1.61
CA LEU A 80 -3.98 -10.41 0.85
C LEU A 80 -3.36 -9.11 1.36
N GLU A 81 -4.17 -8.12 1.74
CA GLU A 81 -3.72 -6.83 2.29
C GLU A 81 -3.16 -6.99 3.70
N ILE A 82 -3.85 -7.73 4.58
CA ILE A 82 -3.33 -8.07 5.93
C ILE A 82 -1.96 -8.75 5.80
N ARG A 83 -1.85 -9.72 4.89
CA ARG A 83 -0.60 -10.46 4.69
C ARG A 83 0.56 -9.56 4.27
N ARG A 84 0.29 -8.44 3.58
CA ARG A 84 1.32 -7.49 3.10
C ARG A 84 1.82 -6.56 4.21
N PHE A 85 0.94 -6.10 5.10
CA PHE A 85 1.27 -5.10 6.11
C PHE A 85 1.45 -5.65 7.54
N ARG A 86 1.12 -6.93 7.76
CA ARG A 86 1.26 -7.57 9.08
C ARG A 86 2.64 -7.39 9.71
N PHE A 87 3.69 -7.39 8.91
CA PHE A 87 5.06 -7.27 9.41
C PHE A 87 5.37 -5.86 9.90
N VAL A 88 4.79 -4.82 9.29
CA VAL A 88 4.89 -3.45 9.79
C VAL A 88 4.10 -3.31 11.10
N PHE A 89 2.92 -3.93 11.20
CA PHE A 89 2.14 -3.93 12.45
C PHE A 89 2.87 -4.65 13.59
N LEU A 90 3.44 -5.82 13.31
CA LEU A 90 4.24 -6.58 14.28
C LEU A 90 5.48 -5.78 14.71
N ALA A 91 6.18 -5.15 13.77
CA ALA A 91 7.33 -4.31 14.10
C ALA A 91 6.94 -3.13 15.00
N LEU A 92 5.86 -2.44 14.68
CA LEU A 92 5.38 -1.31 15.47
C LEU A 92 4.98 -1.75 16.89
N PHE A 93 4.33 -2.91 17.02
CA PHE A 93 3.98 -3.49 18.33
C PHE A 93 5.23 -3.89 19.13
N CYS A 94 6.23 -4.48 18.47
CA CYS A 94 7.51 -4.80 19.10
C CYS A 94 8.24 -3.53 19.58
N TYR A 95 8.34 -2.49 18.74
CA TYR A 95 8.92 -1.20 19.17
C TYR A 95 8.17 -0.62 20.37
N LEU A 96 6.84 -0.66 20.37
CA LEU A 96 6.05 -0.19 21.51
C LEU A 96 6.39 -0.96 22.79
N ILE A 97 6.51 -2.29 22.73
CA ILE A 97 6.88 -3.08 23.91
C ILE A 97 8.29 -2.72 24.40
N GLY A 98 9.26 -2.61 23.49
CA GLY A 98 10.63 -2.19 23.84
C GLY A 98 10.66 -0.84 24.54
N GLU A 99 9.95 0.14 23.99
CA GLU A 99 9.86 1.49 24.56
C GLU A 99 9.13 1.50 25.91
N LEU A 100 8.08 0.71 26.08
CA LEU A 100 7.40 0.58 27.38
C LEU A 100 8.29 -0.08 28.43
N ILE A 101 9.17 -1.02 28.04
CA ILE A 101 10.18 -1.60 28.94
C ILE A 101 11.21 -0.54 29.34
N TYR A 102 11.69 0.28 28.40
CA TYR A 102 12.62 1.37 28.68
C TYR A 102 11.98 2.41 29.60
N LEU A 103 10.74 2.80 29.30
CA LEU A 103 9.93 3.70 30.12
C LEU A 103 9.73 3.14 31.54
N TYR A 104 9.53 1.82 31.67
CA TYR A 104 9.43 1.17 32.97
C TYR A 104 10.73 1.31 33.78
N TYR A 105 11.89 1.04 33.18
CA TYR A 105 13.19 1.22 33.85
C TYR A 105 13.43 2.68 34.25
N GLN A 106 13.20 3.61 33.33
CA GLN A 106 13.51 5.03 33.54
C GLN A 106 12.53 5.72 34.50
N VAL A 107 11.22 5.59 34.27
CA VAL A 107 10.21 6.37 35.00
C VAL A 107 9.72 5.67 36.26
N PHE A 108 9.55 4.34 36.22
CA PHE A 108 8.99 3.60 37.36
C PHE A 108 10.06 3.10 38.32
N LEU A 109 11.16 2.56 37.79
CA LEU A 109 12.27 2.08 38.61
C LEU A 109 13.30 3.17 38.93
N GLY A 110 13.36 4.25 38.14
CA GLY A 110 14.31 5.33 38.35
C GLY A 110 15.76 4.89 38.19
N ILE A 111 16.01 3.90 37.33
CA ILE A 111 17.36 3.38 37.05
C ILE A 111 17.72 3.60 35.59
N VAL A 112 19.02 3.71 35.32
CA VAL A 112 19.54 3.65 33.96
C VAL A 112 19.16 2.31 33.35
N VAL A 113 18.71 2.33 32.09
CA VAL A 113 18.30 1.10 31.39
C VAL A 113 19.49 0.14 31.34
N PRO A 114 19.36 -1.09 31.88
CA PRO A 114 20.47 -2.03 31.88
C PRO A 114 20.79 -2.43 30.44
N TYR A 115 22.06 -2.43 30.07
CA TYR A 115 22.48 -2.93 28.76
C TYR A 115 23.22 -4.26 28.93
N PRO A 116 22.80 -5.35 28.26
CA PRO A 116 21.59 -5.47 27.46
C PRO A 116 20.32 -5.61 28.31
N SER A 117 19.20 -5.13 27.78
CA SER A 117 17.88 -5.17 28.39
C SER A 117 16.97 -6.22 27.72
N ILE A 118 15.84 -6.50 28.36
CA ILE A 118 14.75 -7.26 27.74
C ILE A 118 14.15 -6.49 26.54
N GLY A 119 14.20 -5.15 26.56
CA GLY A 119 13.71 -4.31 25.47
C GLY A 119 14.47 -4.53 24.16
N ASP A 120 15.77 -4.83 24.23
CA ASP A 120 16.61 -5.07 23.05
C ASP A 120 16.12 -6.24 22.20
N LEU A 121 15.57 -7.28 22.83
CA LEU A 121 14.97 -8.42 22.12
C LEU A 121 13.79 -7.98 21.24
N PHE A 122 13.00 -7.00 21.71
CA PHE A 122 11.87 -6.47 20.98
C PHE A 122 12.31 -5.52 19.86
N TYR A 123 13.34 -4.70 20.07
CA TYR A 123 13.91 -3.86 19.03
C TYR A 123 14.52 -4.68 17.89
N LEU A 124 15.33 -5.70 18.20
CA LEU A 124 15.87 -6.62 17.19
C LEU A 124 14.75 -7.37 16.45
N SER A 125 13.71 -7.83 17.17
CA SER A 125 12.55 -8.47 16.55
C SER A 125 11.80 -7.53 15.61
N ALA A 126 11.64 -6.26 15.98
CA ALA A 126 11.01 -5.25 15.14
C ALA A 126 11.79 -5.04 13.83
N THR A 127 13.12 -4.92 13.93
CA THR A 127 14.01 -4.80 12.76
C THR A 127 13.95 -6.04 11.87
N GLY A 128 13.84 -7.24 12.46
CA GLY A 128 13.63 -8.49 11.72
C GLY A 128 12.33 -8.49 10.91
N PHE A 129 11.21 -8.05 11.51
CA PHE A 129 9.95 -7.93 10.80
C PHE A 129 9.98 -6.86 9.70
N LEU A 130 10.61 -5.71 9.95
CA LEU A 130 10.78 -4.67 8.93
C LEU A 130 11.65 -5.14 7.77
N SER A 131 12.73 -5.86 8.06
CA SER A 131 13.59 -6.48 7.05
C SER A 131 12.77 -7.40 6.15
N PHE A 132 12.00 -8.33 6.75
CA PHE A 132 11.13 -9.22 5.98
C PHE A 132 10.15 -8.44 5.09
N HIS A 133 9.54 -7.37 5.61
CA HIS A 133 8.63 -6.52 4.85
C HIS A 133 9.31 -5.87 3.62
N LEU A 134 10.49 -5.28 3.80
CA LEU A 134 11.21 -4.62 2.72
C LEU A 134 11.70 -5.59 1.64
N TYR A 135 12.28 -6.73 2.04
CA TYR A 135 12.70 -7.76 1.09
C TYR A 135 11.50 -8.36 0.35
N HIS A 136 10.34 -8.47 1.01
CA HIS A 136 9.11 -8.87 0.34
C HIS A 136 8.70 -7.85 -0.74
N ILE A 137 8.79 -6.55 -0.47
CA ILE A 137 8.53 -5.49 -1.47
C ILE A 137 9.49 -5.61 -2.66
N LEU A 138 10.79 -5.79 -2.41
CA LEU A 138 11.78 -5.95 -3.49
C LEU A 138 11.52 -7.20 -4.33
N HIS A 139 11.21 -8.32 -3.68
CA HIS A 139 10.86 -9.57 -4.36
C HIS A 139 9.62 -9.40 -5.23
N LEU A 140 8.58 -8.75 -4.70
CA LEU A 140 7.35 -8.48 -5.43
C LEU A 140 7.59 -7.55 -6.62
N LYS A 141 8.35 -6.47 -6.41
CA LYS A 141 8.67 -5.50 -7.45
C LYS A 141 10.10 -5.75 -7.98
N LYS A 142 10.35 -6.93 -8.58
CA LYS A 142 11.64 -7.27 -9.23
C LYS A 142 12.14 -6.21 -10.22
N ARG A 143 11.23 -5.37 -10.74
CA ARG A 143 11.58 -4.22 -11.59
C ARG A 143 12.37 -3.12 -10.86
N LEU A 144 12.16 -2.92 -9.56
CA LEU A 144 12.98 -2.01 -8.74
C LEU A 144 14.45 -2.47 -8.77
N LEU A 145 14.65 -3.79 -8.81
CA LEU A 145 15.95 -4.43 -8.91
C LEU A 145 16.54 -4.46 -10.34
N LYS A 146 15.92 -3.83 -11.35
CA LYS A 146 16.50 -3.81 -12.71
C LYS A 146 17.68 -2.83 -12.82
N ASN A 147 17.71 -1.78 -12.02
CA ASN A 147 18.80 -0.83 -12.05
C ASN A 147 19.90 -1.27 -11.08
N LYS A 148 20.99 -1.83 -11.60
CA LYS A 148 22.14 -2.29 -10.80
C LYS A 148 22.72 -1.17 -9.94
N ALA A 149 22.69 0.08 -10.40
CA ALA A 149 23.19 1.24 -9.66
C ALA A 149 22.54 1.38 -8.27
N TYR A 150 21.24 1.12 -8.15
CA TYR A 150 20.55 1.23 -6.86
C TYR A 150 20.99 0.17 -5.85
N HIS A 151 21.42 -1.01 -6.30
CA HIS A 151 21.94 -2.05 -5.41
C HIS A 151 23.32 -1.70 -4.92
N TYR A 152 24.17 -1.16 -5.80
CA TYR A 152 25.48 -0.68 -5.40
C TYR A 152 25.37 0.43 -4.36
N LEU A 153 24.40 1.36 -4.52
CA LEU A 153 24.12 2.35 -3.48
C LEU A 153 23.60 1.72 -2.18
N GLY A 154 22.75 0.69 -2.26
CA GLY A 154 22.34 -0.11 -1.10
C GLY A 154 23.51 -0.74 -0.35
N LEU A 155 24.44 -1.36 -1.09
CA LEU A 155 25.68 -1.95 -0.53
C LEU A 155 26.57 -0.89 0.09
N ILE A 156 26.76 0.25 -0.58
CA ILE A 156 27.53 1.39 -0.06
C ILE A 156 26.89 1.88 1.24
N GLY A 157 25.57 2.06 1.29
CA GLY A 157 24.87 2.46 2.52
C GLY A 157 25.02 1.45 3.67
N SER A 158 25.16 0.16 3.34
CA SER A 158 25.35 -0.91 4.33
C SER A 158 26.81 -1.05 4.80
N SER A 159 27.75 -0.37 4.15
CA SER A 159 29.19 -0.54 4.43
C SER A 159 29.59 -0.07 5.84
N PHE A 160 28.97 0.99 6.36
CA PHE A 160 29.31 1.53 7.68
C PHE A 160 28.86 0.60 8.84
N PRO A 161 27.61 0.10 8.91
CA PRO A 161 27.26 -0.92 9.88
C PRO A 161 28.09 -2.20 9.75
N ILE A 162 28.44 -2.62 8.52
CA ILE A 162 29.33 -3.76 8.30
C ILE A 162 30.72 -3.49 8.88
N TYR A 163 31.25 -2.28 8.71
CA TYR A 163 32.51 -1.88 9.32
C TYR A 163 32.44 -1.94 10.85
N LEU A 164 31.40 -1.38 11.47
CA LEU A 164 31.21 -1.44 12.93
C LEU A 164 31.06 -2.89 13.42
N LEU A 165 30.37 -3.75 12.68
CA LEU A 165 30.27 -5.18 12.98
C LEU A 165 31.65 -5.86 12.96
N ILE A 166 32.44 -5.63 11.92
CA ILE A 166 33.79 -6.21 11.80
C ILE A 166 34.69 -5.69 12.93
N ASP A 167 34.64 -4.39 13.20
CA ASP A 167 35.42 -3.76 14.27
C ASP A 167 35.07 -4.32 15.65
N THR A 168 33.77 -4.48 15.93
CA THR A 168 33.24 -5.09 17.16
C THR A 168 33.70 -6.54 17.34
N ILE A 169 33.72 -7.32 16.25
CA ILE A 169 34.18 -8.71 16.28
C ILE A 169 35.71 -8.77 16.46
N TYR A 170 36.45 -7.90 15.76
CA TYR A 170 37.91 -7.88 15.80
C TYR A 170 38.45 -7.42 17.16
N ASN A 171 37.85 -6.38 17.73
CA ASN A 171 38.24 -5.78 19.00
C ASN A 171 37.43 -6.33 20.20
N TYR A 172 36.78 -7.50 20.06
CA TYR A 172 35.84 -7.99 21.07
C TYR A 172 36.44 -8.08 22.48
N GLN A 173 37.71 -8.48 22.60
CA GLN A 173 38.40 -8.60 23.90
C GLN A 173 38.58 -7.24 24.57
N SER A 174 38.72 -6.17 23.78
CA SER A 174 38.89 -4.81 24.29
C SER A 174 37.57 -4.16 24.66
N TYR A 175 36.48 -4.48 23.94
CA TYR A 175 35.18 -3.84 24.14
C TYR A 175 34.26 -4.60 25.09
N TYR A 176 34.37 -5.93 25.16
CA TYR A 176 33.45 -6.79 25.91
C TYR A 176 34.19 -7.86 26.69
N SER A 177 35.24 -7.48 27.44
CA SER A 177 36.04 -8.40 28.25
C SER A 177 35.20 -9.21 29.24
N ASP A 178 34.09 -8.61 29.71
CA ASP A 178 33.35 -9.10 30.87
C ASP A 178 31.98 -9.71 30.50
N SER A 179 31.52 -9.58 29.26
CA SER A 179 30.17 -10.01 28.84
C SER A 179 30.08 -10.42 27.38
N SER A 180 30.01 -11.73 27.12
CA SER A 180 29.75 -12.24 25.76
C SER A 180 28.35 -11.93 25.24
N ILE A 181 27.39 -11.62 26.12
CA ILE A 181 26.01 -11.33 25.73
C ILE A 181 25.92 -9.93 25.11
N GLU A 182 26.64 -8.95 25.66
CA GLU A 182 26.74 -7.60 25.08
C GLU A 182 27.32 -7.64 23.67
N LEU A 183 28.36 -8.45 23.46
CA LEU A 183 28.92 -8.68 22.12
C LEU A 183 27.87 -9.21 21.14
N ILE A 184 27.09 -10.21 21.54
CA ILE A 184 26.06 -10.82 20.68
C ILE A 184 24.99 -9.79 20.31
N ILE A 185 24.55 -8.97 21.26
CA ILE A 185 23.48 -7.99 21.04
C ILE A 185 23.98 -6.82 20.18
N ASN A 186 25.16 -6.26 20.46
CA ASN A 186 25.77 -5.23 19.61
C ASN A 186 26.02 -5.74 18.18
N ALA A 187 26.60 -6.94 18.04
CA ALA A 187 26.80 -7.54 16.72
C ALA A 187 25.46 -7.76 15.99
N SER A 188 24.40 -8.13 16.73
CA SER A 188 23.06 -8.30 16.17
C SER A 188 22.45 -6.97 15.70
N TYR A 189 22.68 -5.85 16.41
CA TYR A 189 22.26 -4.52 15.97
C TYR A 189 22.94 -4.13 14.67
N TYR A 190 24.27 -4.14 14.60
CA TYR A 190 24.99 -3.76 13.38
C TYR A 190 24.68 -4.66 12.18
N ALA A 191 24.52 -5.98 12.41
CA ALA A 191 24.11 -6.90 11.35
C ALA A 191 22.69 -6.59 10.87
N SER A 192 21.75 -6.32 11.79
CA SER A 192 20.36 -5.99 11.46
C SER A 192 20.26 -4.67 10.69
N ASP A 193 21.04 -3.67 11.08
CA ASP A 193 21.14 -2.37 10.42
C ASP A 193 21.65 -2.48 8.98
N ALA A 194 22.72 -3.26 8.77
CA ALA A 194 23.22 -3.55 7.43
C ALA A 194 22.14 -4.21 6.55
N ILE A 195 21.44 -5.21 7.10
CA ILE A 195 20.40 -5.97 6.40
C ILE A 195 19.23 -5.07 6.03
N VAL A 196 18.80 -4.17 6.92
CA VAL A 196 17.59 -3.36 6.72
C VAL A 196 17.85 -2.11 5.86
N ILE A 197 19.06 -1.52 5.90
CA ILE A 197 19.44 -0.40 5.02
C ILE A 197 19.47 -0.84 3.56
N PHE A 198 20.04 -2.01 3.28
CA PHE A 198 20.24 -2.52 1.93
C PHE A 198 18.99 -2.39 1.04
N PRO A 199 17.79 -2.84 1.46
CA PRO A 199 16.58 -2.71 0.65
C PRO A 199 15.94 -1.31 0.67
N CYS A 200 16.20 -0.46 1.68
CA CYS A 200 15.61 0.88 1.77
C CYS A 200 16.01 1.77 0.59
N ILE A 201 17.30 1.81 0.26
CA ILE A 201 17.84 2.70 -0.78
C ILE A 201 17.24 2.37 -2.17
N PRO A 202 17.25 1.11 -2.64
CA PRO A 202 16.57 0.75 -3.88
C PRO A 202 15.09 1.09 -3.87
N ILE A 203 14.37 0.84 -2.77
CA ILE A 203 12.93 1.16 -2.68
C ILE A 203 12.73 2.64 -2.93
N ILE A 204 13.36 3.52 -2.15
CA ILE A 204 13.21 4.98 -2.24
C ILE A 204 13.53 5.51 -3.65
N LEU A 205 14.65 5.07 -4.24
CA LEU A 205 15.12 5.59 -5.53
C LEU A 205 14.33 5.06 -6.73
N SER A 206 13.61 3.95 -6.58
CA SER A 206 12.89 3.29 -7.68
C SER A 206 11.38 3.57 -7.68
N LEU A 207 10.88 4.35 -6.72
CA LEU A 207 9.47 4.72 -6.61
C LEU A 207 9.02 5.55 -7.84
N LYS A 208 8.11 4.99 -8.64
CA LYS A 208 7.50 5.68 -9.79
C LYS A 208 6.17 6.32 -9.39
N LYS A 209 6.00 7.64 -9.57
CA LYS A 209 4.82 8.49 -9.23
C LYS A 209 3.39 7.98 -9.52
N LYS A 210 3.17 6.78 -10.06
CA LYS A 210 1.88 6.20 -10.46
C LYS A 210 1.37 5.06 -9.56
N ASP A 211 2.11 4.63 -8.53
CA ASP A 211 1.65 3.59 -7.59
C ASP A 211 1.06 4.25 -6.33
N PRO A 212 -0.22 3.97 -5.95
CA PRO A 212 -0.83 4.55 -4.75
C PRO A 212 -0.13 4.16 -3.44
N PHE A 213 0.56 3.01 -3.40
CA PHE A 213 1.24 2.52 -2.19
C PHE A 213 2.63 3.11 -1.99
N ILE A 214 3.11 3.96 -2.92
CA ILE A 214 4.45 4.54 -2.86
C ILE A 214 4.74 5.28 -1.58
N PHE A 215 3.78 6.04 -1.07
CA PHE A 215 4.03 6.85 0.13
C PHE A 215 4.12 5.99 1.37
N HIS A 216 3.38 4.87 1.43
CA HIS A 216 3.55 3.90 2.51
C HIS A 216 4.99 3.35 2.50
N TRP A 217 5.45 2.81 1.37
CA TRP A 217 6.80 2.25 1.27
C TRP A 217 7.88 3.31 1.49
N LEU A 218 7.69 4.52 0.98
CA LEU A 218 8.60 5.64 1.20
C LEU A 218 8.70 5.97 2.70
N LEU A 219 7.58 6.08 3.40
CA LEU A 219 7.57 6.43 4.82
C LEU A 219 8.18 5.32 5.69
N VAL A 220 7.91 4.05 5.38
CA VAL A 220 8.56 2.91 6.08
C VAL A 220 10.08 2.92 5.83
N SER A 221 10.51 3.03 4.57
CA SER A 221 11.94 3.05 4.25
C SER A 221 12.66 4.27 4.81
N LEU A 222 12.02 5.45 4.80
CA LEU A 222 12.58 6.67 5.38
C LEU A 222 12.66 6.57 6.91
N SER A 223 11.61 6.04 7.55
CA SER A 223 11.61 5.75 9.00
C SER A 223 12.82 4.90 9.39
N ILE A 224 13.04 3.80 8.68
CA ILE A 224 14.16 2.88 8.93
C ILE A 224 15.50 3.59 8.73
N LEU A 225 15.67 4.35 7.63
CA LEU A 225 16.91 5.10 7.43
C LEU A 225 17.17 6.10 8.56
N VAL A 226 16.14 6.78 9.06
CA VAL A 226 16.26 7.70 10.19
C VAL A 226 16.63 6.97 11.47
N LEU A 227 15.96 5.86 11.80
CA LEU A 227 16.23 5.07 13.00
C LEU A 227 17.65 4.50 12.99
N VAL A 228 18.04 3.84 11.90
CA VAL A 228 19.38 3.26 11.77
C VAL A 228 20.45 4.34 11.72
N SER A 229 20.22 5.47 11.05
CA SER A 229 21.19 6.58 11.11
C SER A 229 21.33 7.10 12.54
N GLY A 230 20.22 7.25 13.26
CA GLY A 230 20.23 7.61 14.68
C GLY A 230 21.10 6.65 15.48
N ASP A 231 20.91 5.35 15.30
CA ASP A 231 21.64 4.30 16.02
C ASP A 231 23.14 4.29 15.73
N LEU A 232 23.51 4.37 14.45
CA LEU A 232 24.91 4.40 14.03
C LEU A 232 25.64 5.64 14.54
N PHE A 233 24.99 6.82 14.51
CA PHE A 233 25.60 8.05 15.02
C PHE A 233 25.63 8.10 16.55
N TYR A 234 24.58 7.63 17.23
CA TYR A 234 24.55 7.50 18.69
C TYR A 234 25.71 6.63 19.16
N THR A 235 25.85 5.45 18.54
CA THR A 235 26.91 4.50 18.89
C THR A 235 28.31 5.00 18.55
N PHE A 236 28.46 5.69 17.42
CA PHE A 236 29.73 6.33 17.05
C PHE A 236 30.12 7.46 18.02
N LEU A 237 29.16 8.25 18.52
CA LEU A 237 29.46 9.26 19.53
C LEU A 237 29.79 8.64 20.88
N ALA A 238 29.07 7.58 21.26
CA ALA A 238 29.33 6.84 22.48
C ALA A 238 30.76 6.29 22.54
N SER A 239 31.35 5.91 21.39
CA SER A 239 32.72 5.41 21.33
C SER A 239 33.80 6.51 21.33
N ILE A 240 33.46 7.76 21.01
CA ILE A 240 34.42 8.87 20.90
C ILE A 240 34.38 9.79 22.13
N ASN A 241 33.19 10.17 22.60
CA ASN A 241 33.03 11.18 23.64
C ASN A 241 31.71 11.01 24.41
N GLU A 242 31.81 10.40 25.60
CA GLU A 242 30.69 10.15 26.50
C GLU A 242 30.05 11.44 27.06
N GLU A 243 30.84 12.49 27.30
CA GLU A 243 30.33 13.79 27.75
C GLU A 243 29.46 14.43 26.66
N LEU A 244 29.93 14.40 25.41
CA LEU A 244 29.18 14.90 24.26
C LEU A 244 27.90 14.08 24.03
N LEU A 245 27.96 12.75 24.21
CA LEU A 245 26.78 11.89 24.13
C LEU A 245 25.73 12.32 25.16
N THR A 246 26.13 12.49 26.42
CA THR A 246 25.23 12.92 27.51
C THR A 246 24.58 14.27 27.23
N ILE A 247 25.32 15.20 26.61
CA ILE A 247 24.77 16.52 26.21
C ILE A 247 23.79 16.39 25.03
N THR A 248 23.99 15.41 24.15
CA THR A 248 23.24 15.25 22.90
C THR A 248 22.20 14.14 22.94
N ASP A 249 22.00 13.44 24.06
CA ASP A 249 21.08 12.31 24.18
C ASP A 249 19.64 12.68 23.77
N TRP A 250 19.16 13.85 24.20
CA TRP A 250 17.84 14.37 23.81
C TRP A 250 17.68 14.51 22.28
N LEU A 251 18.76 14.81 21.56
CA LEU A 251 18.75 14.97 20.11
C LEU A 251 18.56 13.61 19.42
N TRP A 252 19.20 12.57 19.95
CA TRP A 252 19.05 11.21 19.45
C TRP A 252 17.66 10.66 19.76
N ALA A 253 17.16 10.89 20.97
CA ALA A 253 15.77 10.59 21.33
C ALA A 253 14.77 11.28 20.38
N PHE A 254 15.01 12.55 20.03
CA PHE A 254 14.23 13.25 19.00
C PHE A 254 14.32 12.59 17.62
N VAL A 255 15.52 12.19 17.17
CA VAL A 255 15.72 11.48 15.90
C VAL A 255 14.94 10.16 15.88
N TYR A 256 14.99 9.37 16.95
CA TYR A 256 14.21 8.14 17.08
C TYR A 256 12.71 8.41 17.05
N ALA A 257 12.24 9.45 17.74
CA ALA A 257 10.84 9.87 17.70
C ALA A 257 10.37 10.26 16.30
N ILE A 258 11.20 10.94 15.50
CA ILE A 258 10.91 11.21 14.08
C ILE A 258 10.82 9.90 13.29
N GLY A 259 11.73 8.96 13.52
CA GLY A 259 11.68 7.61 12.93
C GLY A 259 10.35 6.92 13.21
N TYR A 260 9.91 6.86 14.47
CA TYR A 260 8.64 6.25 14.85
C TYR A 260 7.40 7.01 14.37
N LEU A 261 7.49 8.35 14.28
CA LEU A 261 6.43 9.18 13.70
C LEU A 261 6.23 8.85 12.22
N LEU A 262 7.31 8.71 11.45
CA LEU A 262 7.26 8.31 10.04
C LEU A 262 6.67 6.91 9.88
N LEU A 263 7.05 5.97 10.75
CA LEU A 263 6.50 4.61 10.75
C LEU A 263 5.00 4.62 11.01
N SER A 264 4.56 5.35 12.03
CA SER A 264 3.14 5.50 12.39
C SER A 264 2.36 6.21 11.27
N ALA A 265 2.96 7.23 10.65
CA ALA A 265 2.38 7.94 9.51
C ALA A 265 2.23 7.03 8.28
N SER A 266 3.12 6.05 8.09
CA SER A 266 2.99 5.06 7.02
C SER A 266 1.71 4.22 7.18
N ILE A 267 1.34 3.88 8.41
CA ILE A 267 0.13 3.11 8.73
C ILE A 267 -1.11 3.99 8.56
N LEU A 268 -1.05 5.25 9.01
CA LEU A 268 -2.10 6.24 8.78
C LEU A 268 -2.37 6.46 7.29
N TRP A 269 -1.31 6.59 6.48
CA TRP A 269 -1.45 6.70 5.03
C TRP A 269 -2.13 5.46 4.46
N PHE A 270 -1.72 4.27 4.88
CA PHE A 270 -2.36 3.04 4.45
C PHE A 270 -3.86 3.02 4.82
N SER A 271 -4.22 3.44 6.04
CA SER A 271 -5.62 3.58 6.47
C SER A 271 -6.41 4.52 5.57
N LYS A 272 -5.85 5.69 5.24
CA LYS A 272 -6.50 6.68 4.39
C LYS A 272 -6.63 6.21 2.96
N LEU A 273 -5.55 5.64 2.40
CA LEU A 273 -5.57 5.05 1.07
C LEU A 273 -6.67 4.00 0.98
N LYS A 274 -6.75 3.14 1.97
CA LYS A 274 -7.80 2.14 2.07
C LYS A 274 -9.17 2.78 2.14
N ALA A 275 -9.41 3.82 2.95
CA ALA A 275 -10.70 4.51 2.99
C ALA A 275 -11.08 5.17 1.65
N ILE A 276 -10.11 5.78 0.94
CA ILE A 276 -10.30 6.36 -0.39
C ILE A 276 -10.66 5.27 -1.41
N LEU A 277 -10.04 4.10 -1.29
CA LEU A 277 -10.30 2.94 -2.15
C LEU A 277 -11.62 2.24 -1.77
N GLU A 278 -11.91 2.07 -0.49
CA GLU A 278 -13.13 1.53 0.12
C GLU A 278 -14.27 2.54 0.15
N TYR A 279 -14.42 3.36 -0.89
CA TYR A 279 -15.59 4.19 -1.17
C TYR A 279 -16.89 3.35 -1.40
N GLU A 280 -16.97 2.17 -0.78
CA GLU A 280 -18.08 1.23 -0.65
C GLU A 280 -19.24 1.82 0.15
N ARG A 281 -19.00 2.86 0.98
CA ARG A 281 -20.09 3.60 1.64
C ARG A 281 -20.88 4.49 0.67
N TYR A 282 -20.21 5.10 -0.30
CA TYR A 282 -20.89 5.89 -1.33
C TYR A 282 -21.54 4.99 -2.38
N SER A 283 -20.95 3.83 -2.71
CA SER A 283 -21.60 2.86 -3.60
C SER A 283 -22.82 2.21 -2.96
N LYS A 284 -22.79 1.88 -1.65
CA LYS A 284 -23.98 1.38 -0.93
C LYS A 284 -25.05 2.45 -0.73
N HIS A 285 -24.67 3.71 -0.51
CA HIS A 285 -25.64 4.81 -0.48
C HIS A 285 -26.22 5.06 -1.87
N LEU A 286 -25.41 4.94 -2.94
CA LEU A 286 -25.90 4.98 -4.31
C LEU A 286 -26.75 3.77 -4.67
N GLU A 287 -26.49 2.56 -4.13
CA GLU A 287 -27.33 1.37 -4.31
C GLU A 287 -28.65 1.49 -3.54
N SER A 288 -28.64 2.05 -2.31
CA SER A 288 -29.87 2.25 -1.51
C SER A 288 -30.70 3.43 -2.00
N GLU A 289 -30.07 4.58 -2.30
CA GLU A 289 -30.76 5.72 -2.92
C GLU A 289 -31.19 5.39 -4.35
N GLN A 290 -30.48 4.53 -5.09
CA GLN A 290 -31.00 4.01 -6.37
C GLN A 290 -32.16 3.06 -6.14
N TYR A 291 -32.16 2.14 -5.18
CA TYR A 291 -33.32 1.27 -4.99
C TYR A 291 -34.59 2.06 -4.61
N ASP A 292 -34.45 3.12 -3.81
CA ASP A 292 -35.59 3.97 -3.43
C ASP A 292 -35.96 5.00 -4.51
N SER A 293 -35.02 5.52 -5.32
CA SER A 293 -35.30 6.46 -6.43
C SER A 293 -35.54 5.80 -7.80
N LEU A 294 -35.20 4.52 -8.00
CA LEU A 294 -35.47 3.76 -9.23
C LEU A 294 -36.95 3.39 -9.36
N ASN A 295 -37.72 3.47 -8.29
CA ASN A 295 -39.18 3.36 -8.36
C ASN A 295 -39.84 4.68 -8.80
N GLU A 296 -39.13 5.81 -8.80
CA GLU A 296 -39.71 7.13 -9.12
C GLU A 296 -39.16 7.80 -10.40
N ILE A 297 -37.97 7.43 -10.91
CA ILE A 297 -37.42 8.05 -12.13
C ILE A 297 -37.43 7.08 -13.30
N GLN A 298 -38.59 7.00 -13.93
CA GLN A 298 -38.89 6.22 -15.13
C GLN A 298 -38.36 6.90 -16.42
N ASP A 299 -37.10 7.36 -16.43
CA ASP A 299 -36.50 8.03 -17.59
C ASP A 299 -35.49 7.14 -18.34
N ARG A 300 -35.95 6.63 -19.50
CA ARG A 300 -35.18 6.18 -20.69
C ARG A 300 -34.10 5.10 -20.50
N GLU A 301 -34.38 4.03 -19.75
CA GLU A 301 -33.55 2.82 -19.82
C GLU A 301 -34.11 1.86 -20.88
N ASN A 302 -33.48 1.82 -22.06
CA ASN A 302 -33.84 0.85 -23.11
C ASN A 302 -33.30 -0.54 -22.71
N THR A 303 -34.22 -1.47 -22.43
CA THR A 303 -33.89 -2.87 -22.17
C THR A 303 -34.28 -3.70 -23.38
N ILE A 304 -33.30 -4.39 -23.96
CA ILE A 304 -33.48 -5.31 -25.09
C ILE A 304 -33.23 -6.72 -24.56
N PHE A 305 -34.22 -7.59 -24.70
CA PHE A 305 -34.06 -9.00 -24.36
C PHE A 305 -33.52 -9.77 -25.57
N LEU A 306 -32.54 -10.63 -25.33
CA LEU A 306 -31.86 -11.41 -26.37
C LEU A 306 -31.97 -12.91 -26.10
N LEU A 307 -32.11 -13.65 -27.20
CA LEU A 307 -32.26 -15.10 -27.20
C LEU A 307 -30.90 -15.82 -27.35
N ASP A 308 -29.95 -15.23 -28.08
CA ASP A 308 -28.67 -15.85 -28.43
C ASP A 308 -27.45 -14.99 -28.06
N VAL A 309 -26.34 -15.65 -27.69
CA VAL A 309 -25.01 -15.06 -27.48
C VAL A 309 -24.50 -14.41 -28.77
N ASN A 310 -24.86 -14.92 -29.95
CA ASN A 310 -24.49 -14.28 -31.21
C ASN A 310 -25.12 -12.88 -31.37
N ASP A 311 -26.30 -12.63 -30.81
CA ASP A 311 -26.95 -11.31 -30.84
C ASP A 311 -26.27 -10.34 -29.87
N ILE A 312 -25.80 -10.85 -28.73
CA ILE A 312 -24.96 -10.10 -27.79
C ILE A 312 -23.71 -9.61 -28.51
N LEU A 313 -23.05 -10.52 -29.25
CA LEU A 313 -21.82 -10.22 -29.98
C LEU A 313 -22.05 -9.19 -31.08
N ARG A 314 -23.11 -9.29 -31.88
CA ARG A 314 -23.45 -8.31 -32.91
C ARG A 314 -23.71 -6.93 -32.33
N ASN A 315 -24.48 -6.86 -31.25
CA ASN A 315 -24.74 -5.58 -30.59
C ASN A 315 -23.43 -4.98 -30.07
N LEU A 316 -22.57 -5.77 -29.43
CA LEU A 316 -21.26 -5.30 -28.99
C LEU A 316 -20.35 -4.82 -30.12
N ILE A 317 -20.38 -5.45 -31.29
CA ILE A 317 -19.65 -4.95 -32.48
C ILE A 317 -20.18 -3.57 -32.86
N ASN A 318 -21.49 -3.39 -32.98
CA ASN A 318 -22.10 -2.09 -33.28
C ASN A 318 -21.72 -1.04 -32.22
N LEU A 319 -21.62 -1.44 -30.95
CA LEU A 319 -21.18 -0.57 -29.87
C LEU A 319 -19.73 -0.10 -30.03
N ILE A 320 -18.84 -1.00 -30.42
CA ILE A 320 -17.43 -0.66 -30.67
C ILE A 320 -17.30 0.22 -31.92
N GLU A 321 -18.09 -0.05 -32.96
CA GLU A 321 -18.16 0.78 -34.17
C GLU A 321 -18.61 2.21 -33.88
N ASN A 322 -19.45 2.41 -32.86
CA ASN A 322 -19.88 3.75 -32.45
C ASN A 322 -18.92 4.45 -31.47
N SER A 323 -17.99 3.72 -30.84
CA SER A 323 -17.03 4.29 -29.89
C SER A 323 -15.98 5.18 -30.57
N LYS A 324 -15.59 6.27 -29.91
CA LYS A 324 -14.59 7.21 -30.42
C LYS A 324 -13.21 6.96 -29.80
N GLU A 325 -13.14 6.65 -28.52
CA GLU A 325 -11.87 6.72 -27.76
C GLU A 325 -11.61 5.51 -26.87
N ARG A 326 -12.60 5.03 -26.12
CA ARG A 326 -12.39 4.05 -25.06
C ARG A 326 -13.58 3.13 -24.87
N ILE A 327 -13.26 1.86 -24.62
CA ILE A 327 -14.22 0.86 -24.16
C ILE A 327 -13.62 0.13 -22.96
N ASP A 328 -14.33 0.20 -21.84
CA ASP A 328 -13.98 -0.50 -20.61
C ASP A 328 -14.99 -1.59 -20.36
N ILE A 329 -14.53 -2.84 -20.26
CA ILE A 329 -15.39 -4.01 -20.14
C ILE A 329 -15.07 -4.72 -18.84
N LEU A 330 -16.03 -4.74 -17.94
CA LEU A 330 -16.01 -5.45 -16.68
C LEU A 330 -16.81 -6.74 -16.83
N PHE A 331 -16.13 -7.88 -16.81
CA PHE A 331 -16.79 -9.18 -16.79
C PHE A 331 -17.17 -9.57 -15.38
N VAL A 332 -18.39 -10.07 -15.20
CA VAL A 332 -18.78 -10.72 -13.96
C VAL A 332 -19.26 -12.14 -14.23
N GLU A 333 -18.68 -13.05 -13.45
CA GLU A 333 -18.78 -14.50 -13.22
C GLU A 333 -19.58 -15.47 -14.13
N VAL A 334 -20.52 -15.04 -14.96
CA VAL A 334 -21.57 -15.92 -15.50
C VAL A 334 -21.25 -16.58 -16.85
N ILE A 335 -20.32 -16.01 -17.62
CA ILE A 335 -20.09 -16.48 -19.00
C ILE A 335 -19.19 -17.74 -19.01
N GLN A 336 -19.51 -18.69 -19.88
CA GLN A 336 -18.68 -19.87 -20.13
C GLN A 336 -17.31 -19.47 -20.71
N LYS A 337 -16.28 -20.27 -20.44
CA LYS A 337 -14.89 -20.00 -20.87
C LYS A 337 -14.80 -19.78 -22.39
N ASP A 338 -15.51 -20.58 -23.18
CA ASP A 338 -15.47 -20.54 -24.64
C ASP A 338 -16.09 -19.26 -25.21
N ASP A 339 -17.18 -18.80 -24.60
CA ASP A 339 -17.84 -17.55 -24.97
C ASP A 339 -16.94 -16.32 -24.67
N ILE A 340 -16.20 -16.34 -23.55
CA ILE A 340 -15.21 -15.30 -23.23
C ILE A 340 -14.09 -15.29 -24.27
N ILE A 341 -13.58 -16.46 -24.67
CA ILE A 341 -12.52 -16.56 -25.68
C ILE A 341 -13.01 -16.00 -27.03
N ARG A 342 -14.20 -16.42 -27.47
CA ARG A 342 -14.81 -15.94 -28.71
C ARG A 342 -15.03 -14.44 -28.69
N PHE A 343 -15.48 -13.92 -27.56
CA PHE A 343 -15.63 -12.48 -27.34
C PHE A 343 -14.29 -11.73 -27.45
N LEU A 344 -13.25 -12.23 -26.81
CA LEU A 344 -11.91 -11.64 -26.86
C LEU A 344 -11.31 -11.67 -28.27
N GLU A 345 -11.62 -12.69 -29.08
CA GLU A 345 -11.19 -12.75 -30.49
C GLU A 345 -11.88 -11.69 -31.34
N ILE A 346 -13.19 -11.52 -31.19
CA ILE A 346 -13.95 -10.47 -31.88
C ILE A 346 -13.41 -9.09 -31.53
N LEU A 347 -13.19 -8.80 -30.24
CA LEU A 347 -12.63 -7.52 -29.82
C LEU A 347 -11.26 -7.24 -30.44
N LYS A 348 -10.43 -8.28 -30.65
CA LYS A 348 -9.11 -8.11 -31.29
C LYS A 348 -9.27 -7.74 -32.75
N ASP A 349 -10.16 -8.43 -33.46
CA ASP A 349 -10.40 -8.15 -34.87
C ASP A 349 -11.00 -6.75 -35.07
N THR A 350 -11.94 -6.35 -34.20
CA THR A 350 -12.48 -4.97 -34.24
C THR A 350 -11.42 -3.93 -33.88
N LYS A 351 -10.52 -4.21 -32.92
CA LYS A 351 -9.40 -3.32 -32.56
C LYS A 351 -8.35 -3.19 -33.68
N ARG A 352 -8.17 -4.22 -34.51
CA ARG A 352 -7.31 -4.15 -35.71
C ARG A 352 -7.85 -3.15 -36.72
N ILE A 353 -9.18 -3.08 -36.85
CA ILE A 353 -9.88 -2.13 -37.74
C ILE A 353 -9.83 -0.72 -37.13
N LYS A 354 -10.20 -0.55 -35.85
CA LYS A 354 -10.13 0.74 -35.13
C LYS A 354 -8.92 0.84 -34.20
N LYS A 355 -7.75 1.13 -34.79
CA LYS A 355 -6.50 1.28 -34.02
C LYS A 355 -6.55 2.37 -32.94
N SER A 356 -7.40 3.40 -33.08
CA SER A 356 -7.51 4.52 -32.14
C SER A 356 -8.20 4.19 -30.81
N VAL A 357 -9.08 3.19 -30.75
CA VAL A 357 -9.95 2.94 -29.57
C VAL A 357 -9.25 2.11 -28.51
N ASN A 358 -9.00 2.63 -27.32
CA ASN A 358 -8.36 1.86 -26.25
C ASN A 358 -9.36 0.91 -25.58
N ILE A 359 -9.10 -0.41 -25.66
CA ILE A 359 -9.96 -1.44 -25.05
C ILE A 359 -9.28 -1.98 -23.79
N ARG A 360 -9.98 -1.87 -22.66
CA ARG A 360 -9.54 -2.35 -21.35
C ARG A 360 -10.55 -3.36 -20.82
N ILE A 361 -10.06 -4.50 -20.35
CA ILE A 361 -10.90 -5.61 -19.93
C ILE A 361 -10.48 -6.09 -18.54
N LEU A 362 -11.45 -6.15 -17.62
CA LEU A 362 -11.33 -6.76 -16.30
C LEU A 362 -12.04 -8.11 -16.28
N LEU A 363 -11.31 -9.17 -15.93
CA LEU A 363 -11.79 -10.56 -15.85
C LEU A 363 -11.67 -11.12 -14.42
N PRO A 364 -12.63 -11.93 -13.94
CA PRO A 364 -12.49 -12.59 -12.65
C PRO A 364 -11.41 -13.69 -12.70
N TYR A 365 -10.62 -13.83 -11.63
CA TYR A 365 -9.49 -14.78 -11.53
C TYR A 365 -9.96 -16.25 -11.52
N SER A 366 -11.17 -16.53 -11.04
CA SER A 366 -11.66 -17.86 -10.70
C SER A 366 -11.96 -18.80 -11.88
N LYS A 367 -11.86 -18.36 -13.14
CA LYS A 367 -12.36 -19.15 -14.29
C LYS A 367 -11.45 -19.32 -15.52
N LEU A 368 -10.28 -18.68 -15.60
CA LEU A 368 -9.44 -18.75 -16.80
C LEU A 368 -7.97 -19.10 -16.53
N ASP A 369 -7.46 -20.11 -17.23
CA ASP A 369 -6.03 -20.43 -17.28
C ASP A 369 -5.27 -19.26 -17.93
N LYS A 370 -4.39 -18.63 -17.14
CA LYS A 370 -3.54 -17.50 -17.58
C LYS A 370 -2.82 -17.79 -18.90
N GLU A 371 -2.36 -19.03 -19.12
CA GLU A 371 -1.61 -19.39 -20.32
C GLU A 371 -2.41 -19.26 -21.62
N ILE A 372 -3.72 -19.54 -21.61
CA ILE A 372 -4.56 -19.54 -22.82
C ILE A 372 -4.87 -18.12 -23.26
N ILE A 373 -5.20 -17.22 -22.32
CA ILE A 373 -5.45 -15.81 -22.63
C ILE A 373 -4.14 -15.11 -23.00
N PHE A 374 -3.07 -15.32 -22.24
CA PHE A 374 -1.81 -14.60 -22.42
C PHE A 374 -1.09 -14.96 -23.73
N ARG A 375 -1.12 -16.25 -24.13
CA ARG A 375 -0.60 -16.67 -25.46
C ARG A 375 -1.39 -16.08 -26.63
N ARG A 376 -2.69 -15.80 -26.45
CA ARG A 376 -3.54 -15.21 -27.49
C ARG A 376 -3.65 -13.70 -27.41
N SER A 377 -3.32 -13.04 -26.29
CA SER A 377 -3.43 -11.59 -26.13
C SER A 377 -2.22 -10.87 -26.72
N ASN A 378 -2.31 -10.48 -28.00
CA ASN A 378 -1.42 -9.49 -28.57
C ASN A 378 -1.57 -8.14 -27.86
N LYS A 379 -0.52 -7.29 -27.89
CA LYS A 379 -0.40 -5.91 -27.33
C LYS A 379 -1.55 -4.91 -27.66
N LEU A 380 -2.60 -5.35 -28.37
CA LEU A 380 -3.69 -4.54 -28.87
C LEU A 380 -4.78 -4.24 -27.83
N ILE A 381 -4.98 -5.14 -26.87
CA ILE A 381 -6.00 -5.01 -25.81
C ILE A 381 -5.31 -5.13 -24.46
N SER A 382 -5.67 -4.26 -23.51
CA SER A 382 -5.20 -4.39 -22.14
C SER A 382 -6.18 -5.28 -21.37
N ILE A 383 -5.73 -6.44 -20.92
CA ILE A 383 -6.53 -7.39 -20.14
C ILE A 383 -5.91 -7.52 -18.75
N LYS A 384 -6.78 -7.65 -17.75
CA LYS A 384 -6.47 -7.55 -16.35
C LYS A 384 -7.44 -8.40 -15.54
N HIS A 385 -6.98 -9.03 -14.46
CA HIS A 385 -7.69 -10.00 -13.65
C HIS A 385 -7.92 -9.53 -12.20
N PHE A 386 -9.09 -9.82 -11.64
CA PHE A 386 -9.41 -9.49 -10.25
C PHE A 386 -9.97 -10.70 -9.48
N ASP A 387 -9.61 -10.81 -8.20
CA ASP A 387 -9.91 -11.99 -7.38
C ASP A 387 -11.32 -11.97 -6.76
N ARG A 388 -12.01 -10.83 -6.79
CA ARG A 388 -13.29 -10.64 -6.09
C ARG A 388 -14.47 -11.04 -6.99
N PRO A 389 -15.34 -12.00 -6.61
CA PRO A 389 -16.61 -12.15 -7.30
C PRO A 389 -17.44 -10.89 -7.08
N LEU A 390 -17.81 -10.21 -8.16
CA LEU A 390 -18.78 -9.11 -8.09
C LEU A 390 -20.17 -9.73 -7.94
N ALA A 391 -21.00 -9.16 -7.07
CA ALA A 391 -22.31 -9.74 -6.69
C ALA A 391 -23.35 -9.75 -7.84
N THR A 392 -23.00 -9.18 -9.00
CA THR A 392 -23.92 -8.98 -10.11
C THR A 392 -23.63 -9.94 -11.26
N ASN A 393 -24.62 -10.70 -11.70
CA ASN A 393 -24.50 -11.63 -12.82
C ASN A 393 -24.49 -10.93 -14.20
N THR A 394 -23.66 -9.89 -14.37
CA THR A 394 -23.71 -8.97 -15.51
C THR A 394 -22.34 -8.60 -16.05
N ILE A 395 -22.16 -8.62 -17.37
CA ILE A 395 -21.06 -7.91 -18.04
C ILE A 395 -21.42 -6.43 -18.09
N THR A 396 -20.52 -5.55 -17.70
CA THR A 396 -20.72 -4.10 -17.85
C THR A 396 -19.71 -3.55 -18.84
N ALA A 397 -20.18 -2.95 -19.92
CA ALA A 397 -19.34 -2.25 -20.89
C ALA A 397 -19.63 -0.74 -20.80
N ILE A 398 -18.60 0.05 -20.50
CA ILE A 398 -18.65 1.52 -20.47
C ILE A 398 -17.95 2.04 -21.71
N ILE A 399 -18.67 2.83 -22.50
CA ILE A 399 -18.19 3.37 -23.78
C ILE A 399 -18.02 4.86 -23.62
N ASP A 400 -16.80 5.34 -23.85
CA ASP A 400 -16.39 6.75 -23.81
C ASP A 400 -16.78 7.49 -22.51
N SER A 401 -17.18 6.77 -21.45
CA SER A 401 -17.77 7.32 -20.20
C SER A 401 -19.09 8.08 -20.42
N GLU A 402 -19.76 7.82 -21.54
CA GLU A 402 -21.03 8.46 -21.92
C GLU A 402 -22.20 7.49 -21.95
N ILE A 403 -21.93 6.22 -22.24
CA ILE A 403 -22.96 5.18 -22.35
C ILE A 403 -22.47 3.92 -21.62
N MET A 404 -23.36 3.30 -20.85
CA MET A 404 -23.12 2.02 -20.21
C MET A 404 -24.11 0.97 -20.70
N TYR A 405 -23.57 -0.20 -21.02
CA TYR A 405 -24.32 -1.40 -21.36
C TYR A 405 -24.11 -2.44 -20.28
N MET A 406 -25.21 -2.89 -19.67
CA MET A 406 -25.22 -3.99 -18.73
C MET A 406 -25.84 -5.20 -19.42
N LEU A 407 -25.11 -6.31 -19.39
CA LEU A 407 -25.44 -7.52 -20.10
C LEU A 407 -25.60 -8.63 -19.08
N GLY A 408 -26.83 -8.98 -18.74
CA GLY A 408 -27.13 -9.92 -17.66
C GLY A 408 -27.82 -11.18 -18.14
N VAL A 409 -27.85 -12.19 -17.26
CA VAL A 409 -28.70 -13.37 -17.41
C VAL A 409 -30.01 -13.10 -16.66
N GLY A 410 -31.14 -13.28 -17.34
CA GLY A 410 -32.46 -13.12 -16.70
C GLY A 410 -32.65 -14.13 -15.57
N THR A 411 -33.05 -13.66 -14.40
CA THR A 411 -33.32 -14.52 -13.24
C THR A 411 -34.71 -15.14 -13.36
N ASN A 412 -34.75 -16.43 -13.68
CA ASN A 412 -35.85 -17.38 -13.43
C ASN A 412 -37.29 -16.84 -13.57
N ASP A 413 -37.73 -16.58 -14.80
CA ASP A 413 -39.16 -16.63 -15.11
C ASP A 413 -39.40 -17.81 -16.06
N TYR A 414 -39.98 -18.88 -15.52
CA TYR A 414 -40.11 -20.20 -16.15
C TYR A 414 -40.93 -20.23 -17.45
N GLN A 415 -41.40 -19.08 -17.93
CA GLN A 415 -42.28 -18.98 -19.10
C GLN A 415 -41.72 -18.16 -20.27
N ASN A 416 -40.55 -17.51 -20.14
CA ASN A 416 -39.96 -16.77 -21.27
C ASN A 416 -38.50 -17.18 -21.55
N LYS A 417 -38.28 -17.71 -22.76
CA LYS A 417 -37.01 -18.26 -23.29
C LYS A 417 -35.88 -17.22 -23.50
N ASN A 418 -35.95 -16.02 -22.92
CA ASN A 418 -34.90 -15.00 -23.10
C ASN A 418 -33.80 -15.20 -22.06
N LYS A 419 -32.73 -15.89 -22.47
CA LYS A 419 -31.60 -16.24 -21.58
C LYS A 419 -30.76 -15.02 -21.17
N PHE A 420 -30.76 -13.95 -21.97
CA PHE A 420 -29.94 -12.77 -21.73
C PHE A 420 -30.72 -11.46 -21.91
N PHE A 421 -30.28 -10.40 -21.23
CA PHE A 421 -30.78 -9.05 -21.45
C PHE A 421 -29.61 -8.07 -21.62
N ILE A 422 -29.82 -7.07 -22.48
CA ILE A 422 -28.97 -5.89 -22.59
C ILE A 422 -29.77 -4.71 -22.08
N LYS A 423 -29.22 -4.02 -21.08
CA LYS A 423 -29.74 -2.77 -20.57
C LYS A 423 -28.79 -1.65 -20.93
N GLN A 424 -29.27 -0.69 -21.72
CA GLN A 424 -28.55 0.53 -22.03
C GLN A 424 -28.95 1.63 -21.06
N THR A 425 -27.96 2.34 -20.50
CA THR A 425 -28.20 3.52 -19.68
C THR A 425 -27.26 4.65 -20.07
N THR A 426 -27.81 5.86 -20.12
CA THR A 426 -27.09 7.13 -20.30
C THR A 426 -27.07 7.95 -19.02
N ASN A 427 -27.50 7.36 -17.89
CA ASN A 427 -27.50 8.02 -16.60
C ASN A 427 -26.05 8.27 -16.14
N LYS A 428 -25.66 9.55 -16.14
CA LYS A 428 -24.30 9.98 -15.81
C LYS A 428 -23.84 9.49 -14.44
N MET A 429 -24.71 9.49 -13.43
CA MET A 429 -24.35 9.05 -12.07
C MET A 429 -24.02 7.56 -12.03
N LYS A 430 -24.83 6.73 -12.71
CA LYS A 430 -24.55 5.28 -12.85
C LYS A 430 -23.24 5.05 -13.61
N ILE A 431 -23.05 5.75 -14.73
CA ILE A 431 -21.84 5.62 -15.54
C ILE A 431 -20.60 6.00 -14.74
N TYR A 432 -20.64 7.13 -14.01
CA TYR A 432 -19.52 7.56 -13.17
C TYR A 432 -19.22 6.57 -12.04
N ALA A 433 -20.23 5.99 -11.41
CA ALA A 433 -20.04 4.98 -10.37
C ALA A 433 -19.33 3.73 -10.89
N PHE A 434 -19.77 3.19 -12.03
CA PHE A 434 -19.14 2.03 -12.65
C PHE A 434 -17.77 2.34 -13.26
N ASP A 435 -17.56 3.55 -13.80
CA ASP A 435 -16.24 3.98 -14.29
C ASP A 435 -15.25 4.10 -13.13
N ALA A 436 -15.67 4.67 -12.01
CA ALA A 436 -14.88 4.73 -10.79
C ALA A 436 -14.56 3.32 -10.24
N LEU A 437 -15.53 2.40 -10.26
CA LEU A 437 -15.31 1.00 -9.87
C LEU A 437 -14.32 0.31 -10.81
N PHE A 438 -14.47 0.49 -12.12
CA PHE A 438 -13.57 -0.06 -13.12
C PHE A 438 -12.15 0.46 -12.91
N GLU A 439 -11.97 1.77 -12.79
CA GLU A 439 -10.65 2.37 -12.52
C GLU A 439 -10.09 1.90 -11.19
N LYS A 440 -10.90 1.79 -10.13
CA LYS A 440 -10.47 1.23 -8.84
C LYS A 440 -9.87 -0.16 -9.01
N ILE A 441 -10.60 -1.10 -9.61
CA ILE A 441 -10.13 -2.47 -9.82
C ILE A 441 -8.92 -2.47 -10.75
N TRP A 442 -8.96 -1.67 -11.81
CA TRP A 442 -7.89 -1.53 -12.79
C TRP A 442 -6.59 -1.01 -12.17
N PHE A 443 -6.65 0.00 -11.30
CA PHE A 443 -5.49 0.56 -10.61
C PHE A 443 -4.99 -0.32 -9.48
N LEU A 444 -5.90 -0.92 -8.71
CA LEU A 444 -5.55 -1.92 -7.71
C LEU A 444 -4.78 -3.05 -8.36
N GLU A 445 -5.26 -3.58 -9.49
CA GLU A 445 -4.49 -4.61 -10.17
C GLU A 445 -3.20 -4.08 -10.79
N LYS A 446 -3.12 -2.83 -11.26
CA LYS A 446 -1.82 -2.27 -11.72
C LYS A 446 -0.79 -2.19 -10.59
N SER A 447 -1.26 -2.03 -9.35
CA SER A 447 -0.40 -2.13 -8.16
C SER A 447 -0.10 -3.60 -7.79
N ILE A 448 -0.98 -4.53 -8.17
CA ILE A 448 -0.92 -5.99 -7.98
C ILE A 448 -0.30 -6.75 -9.17
N ASP A 449 0.09 -6.08 -10.27
CA ASP A 449 0.83 -6.64 -11.43
C ASP A 449 2.28 -6.92 -10.99
N PHE A 450 2.37 -7.81 -10.01
CA PHE A 450 3.51 -8.51 -9.47
C PHE A 450 3.60 -9.76 -10.35
N GLY A 451 4.58 -9.75 -11.25
CA GLY A 451 4.70 -10.72 -12.33
C GLY A 451 4.33 -12.14 -11.92
N GLY A 452 3.37 -12.71 -12.65
CA GLY A 452 3.32 -14.15 -12.85
C GLY A 452 4.56 -14.65 -13.55
#